data_AF-A0A0B8T240-F1
#
_entry.id   AF-A0A0B8T240-F1
#
_cell.length_a   1.000
_cell.length_b   1.000
_cell.length_c   1.000
_cell.angle_alpha   90.00
_cell.angle_beta   90.00
_cell.angle_gamma   90.00
#
_symmetry.space_group_name_H-M   'P 1'
#
loop_
_entity.id
_entity.type
_entity.pdbx_description
1 polymer ?
#
loop_
_entity_poly.entity_id
_entity_poly.type
_entity_poly.pdbx_seq_one_letter_code
_entity_poly.pdbx_strand_id
1 'polypeptide(L)'
;MEIEIISKDGLGMLAAFAKEVGSIVENGRVDVPQHFGTGFIQGYSFNERLRMMILNYQLHQDFTISRKNQPTNMLIFNFQHIIN
;
A
#
# COMPACT_ATOMS: atom_id res chain seq x y z
N MET A 1 -9.21 -1.98 15.00
CA MET A 1 -10.01 -2.80 14.08
C MET A 1 -9.02 -3.40 13.09
N GLU A 2 -8.86 -4.72 13.06
CA GLU A 2 -7.87 -5.34 12.17
C GLU A 2 -8.47 -5.53 10.78
N ILE A 3 -7.96 -4.78 9.80
CA ILE A 3 -8.40 -4.88 8.41
C ILE A 3 -7.44 -5.80 7.66
N GLU A 4 -7.88 -7.00 7.28
CA GLU A 4 -7.06 -7.96 6.52
C GLU A 4 -7.17 -7.71 5.01
N ILE A 5 -6.04 -7.38 4.38
CA ILE A 5 -5.99 -7.01 2.95
C ILE A 5 -5.44 -8.16 2.08
N ILE A 6 -6.30 -8.95 1.44
CA ILE A 6 -5.88 -10.07 0.58
C ILE A 6 -5.71 -9.63 -0.89
N SER A 7 -4.49 -9.74 -1.42
CA SER A 7 -4.16 -9.43 -2.82
C SER A 7 -3.91 -10.69 -3.65
N LYS A 8 -4.56 -10.81 -4.82
CA LYS A 8 -4.38 -11.97 -5.72
C LYS A 8 -3.27 -11.85 -6.75
N ASP A 9 -3.01 -10.67 -7.32
CA ASP A 9 -1.98 -10.44 -8.34
C ASP A 9 -1.42 -9.01 -8.22
N GLY A 10 -0.30 -8.69 -8.89
CA GLY A 10 0.48 -7.44 -8.77
C GLY A 10 -0.24 -6.08 -8.87
N LEU A 11 -1.55 -6.05 -9.16
CA LEU A 11 -2.52 -4.99 -8.79
C LEU A 11 -2.66 -4.78 -7.25
N GLY A 12 -2.03 -5.67 -6.47
CA GLY A 12 -2.48 -6.11 -5.16
C GLY A 12 -1.76 -5.57 -3.93
N MET A 13 -1.77 -4.26 -3.72
CA MET A 13 -1.77 -3.75 -2.35
C MET A 13 -2.37 -2.37 -2.32
N LEU A 14 -1.97 -1.51 -3.25
CA LEU A 14 -2.58 -0.19 -3.45
C LEU A 14 -4.08 -0.30 -3.71
N ALA A 15 -4.51 -1.14 -4.65
CA ALA A 15 -5.94 -1.28 -4.96
C ALA A 15 -6.74 -1.85 -3.79
N ALA A 16 -6.15 -2.78 -3.05
CA ALA A 16 -6.80 -3.39 -1.90
C ALA A 16 -6.86 -2.42 -0.72
N PHE A 17 -5.79 -1.66 -0.47
CA PHE A 17 -5.78 -0.56 0.48
C PHE A 17 -6.80 0.52 0.13
N ALA A 18 -6.82 0.99 -1.13
CA ALA A 18 -7.77 1.97 -1.64
C ALA A 18 -9.22 1.53 -1.37
N LYS A 19 -9.55 0.27 -1.67
CA LYS A 19 -10.86 -0.30 -1.38
C LYS A 19 -11.22 -0.22 0.12
N GLU A 20 -10.29 -0.61 1.00
CA GLU A 20 -10.56 -0.64 2.44
C GLU A 20 -10.71 0.75 3.07
N VAL A 21 -9.94 1.73 2.60
CA VAL A 21 -10.03 3.11 3.12
C VAL A 21 -11.06 3.96 2.38
N GLY A 22 -11.77 3.42 1.38
CA GLY A 22 -12.73 4.18 0.58
C GLY A 22 -12.09 5.25 -0.32
N SER A 23 -10.90 4.97 -0.85
CA SER A 23 -10.13 5.82 -1.75
C SER A 23 -9.95 5.14 -3.12
N ILE A 24 -9.26 5.82 -4.04
CA ILE A 24 -8.94 5.31 -5.38
C ILE A 24 -7.43 5.32 -5.62
N VAL A 25 -6.98 4.50 -6.56
CA VAL A 25 -5.59 4.52 -7.02
C VAL A 25 -5.46 5.53 -8.14
N GLU A 26 -4.72 6.61 -7.92
CA GLU A 26 -4.40 7.61 -8.93
C GLU A 26 -2.89 7.69 -9.11
N ASN A 27 -2.40 7.47 -10.33
CA ASN A 27 -0.95 7.52 -10.64
C ASN A 27 -0.08 6.65 -9.72
N GLY A 28 -0.60 5.48 -9.29
CA GLY A 28 0.08 4.57 -8.37
C GLY A 28 0.07 5.02 -6.90
N ARG A 29 -0.66 6.08 -6.58
CA ARG A 29 -0.86 6.65 -5.25
C ARG A 29 -2.25 6.34 -4.72
N VAL A 30 -2.36 6.20 -3.42
CA VAL A 30 -3.62 6.23 -2.68
C VAL A 30 -3.45 7.21 -1.53
N ASP A 31 -4.19 8.31 -1.57
CA ASP A 31 -4.28 9.23 -0.44
C ASP A 31 -5.24 8.67 0.61
N VAL A 32 -4.82 8.77 1.88
CA VAL A 32 -5.63 8.34 3.02
C VAL A 32 -6.71 9.38 3.27
N PRO A 33 -8.00 8.99 3.24
CA PRO A 33 -9.07 9.92 3.53
C PRO A 33 -9.01 10.45 4.96
N GLN A 34 -9.38 11.71 5.15
CA GLN A 34 -9.21 12.42 6.43
C GLN A 34 -9.88 11.73 7.63
N HIS A 35 -10.97 10.99 7.41
CA HIS A 35 -11.64 10.25 8.47
C HIS A 35 -10.88 8.98 8.92
N PHE A 36 -10.03 8.42 8.05
CA PHE A 36 -9.14 7.30 8.36
C PHE A 36 -7.77 7.74 8.88
N GLY A 37 -7.30 8.92 8.50
CA GLY A 37 -5.98 9.42 8.88
C GLY A 37 -5.47 10.49 7.92
N THR A 38 -4.15 10.56 7.77
CA THR A 38 -3.48 11.51 6.88
C THR A 38 -2.35 10.83 6.10
N GLY A 39 -1.93 11.44 5.00
CA GLY A 39 -0.81 10.97 4.18
C GLY A 39 -1.24 10.04 3.05
N PHE A 40 -0.32 9.19 2.61
CA PHE A 40 -0.50 8.39 1.39
C PHE A 40 0.32 7.10 1.38
N ILE A 41 -0.09 6.20 0.48
CA ILE A 41 0.71 5.07 0.02
C ILE A 41 0.99 5.27 -1.48
N GLN A 42 2.23 5.11 -1.90
CA GLN A 42 2.62 5.17 -3.31
C GLN A 42 3.43 3.94 -3.68
N GLY A 43 3.14 3.35 -4.83
CA GLY A 43 3.94 2.26 -5.38
C GLY A 43 4.51 2.61 -6.75
N TYR A 44 5.68 2.03 -7.02
CA TYR A 44 6.35 2.05 -8.31
C TYR A 44 6.70 0.61 -8.71
N SER A 45 6.43 0.28 -9.97
CA SER A 45 6.85 -0.99 -10.57
C SER A 45 7.85 -0.67 -11.68
N PHE A 46 9.11 -0.99 -11.46
CA PHE A 46 10.17 -0.73 -12.45
C PHE A 46 10.22 -1.85 -13.50
N ASN A 47 10.00 -3.09 -13.08
CA ASN A 47 9.83 -4.25 -13.94
C ASN A 47 9.11 -5.38 -13.16
N GLU A 48 9.03 -6.59 -13.73
CA GLU A 48 8.37 -7.75 -13.11
C GLU A 48 9.00 -8.20 -11.79
N ARG A 49 10.27 -7.85 -11.54
CA ARG A 49 11.07 -8.31 -10.39
C ARG A 49 11.50 -7.18 -9.45
N LEU A 50 11.27 -5.91 -9.79
CA LEU A 50 11.72 -4.77 -9.00
C LEU A 50 10.57 -3.80 -8.74
N ARG A 51 10.28 -3.58 -7.45
CA ARG A 51 9.24 -2.66 -6.99
C ARG A 51 9.74 -1.77 -5.87
N MET A 52 9.09 -0.62 -5.72
CA MET A 52 9.27 0.28 -4.59
C MET A 52 7.91 0.67 -4.01
N MET A 53 7.84 0.74 -2.69
CA MET A 53 6.70 1.22 -1.93
C MET A 53 7.15 2.37 -1.01
N ILE A 54 6.36 3.43 -0.99
CA ILE A 54 6.47 4.56 -0.05
C ILE A 54 5.22 4.54 0.80
N LEU A 55 5.40 4.33 2.10
CA LEU A 55 4.33 4.34 3.10
C LEU A 55 4.52 5.57 3.98
N ASN A 56 3.82 6.65 3.67
CA ASN A 56 3.91 7.89 4.41
C ASN A 56 2.52 8.34 4.87
N TYR A 57 2.01 7.68 5.90
CA TYR A 57 0.70 7.96 6.46
C TYR A 57 0.68 7.80 7.98
N GLN A 58 -0.34 8.39 8.61
CA GLN A 58 -0.73 8.13 9.98
C GLN A 58 -2.22 7.80 9.98
N LEU A 59 -2.58 6.59 10.43
CA LEU A 59 -3.97 6.16 10.56
C LEU A 59 -4.47 6.42 11.98
N HIS A 60 -5.74 6.73 12.12
CA HIS A 60 -6.40 6.83 13.43
C HIS A 60 -6.55 5.46 14.13
N GLN A 61 -6.39 4.37 13.38
CA GLN A 61 -6.54 3.00 13.87
C GLN A 61 -5.46 2.11 13.25
N ASP A 62 -5.01 1.11 14.01
CA ASP A 62 -4.05 0.12 13.52
C ASP A 62 -4.64 -0.74 12.40
N PHE A 63 -3.81 -1.13 11.44
CA PHE A 63 -4.20 -2.03 10.35
C PHE A 63 -3.07 -3.04 10.04
N THR A 64 -3.44 -4.21 9.52
CA THR A 64 -2.50 -5.30 9.20
C THR A 64 -2.66 -5.72 7.75
N ILE A 65 -1.66 -5.50 6.90
CA ILE A 65 -1.65 -6.07 5.55
C ILE A 65 -1.04 -7.47 5.58
N SER A 66 -1.85 -8.49 5.29
CA SER A 66 -1.36 -9.84 5.03
C SER A 66 -1.38 -10.12 3.53
N ARG A 67 -0.25 -10.54 2.93
CA ARG A 67 -0.23 -10.91 1.50
C ARG A 67 0.04 -12.39 1.36
N LYS A 68 -0.87 -13.10 0.69
CA LYS A 68 -0.68 -14.50 0.29
C LYS A 68 -0.05 -14.52 -1.12
N ASN A 69 0.90 -15.43 -1.36
CA ASN A 69 1.63 -15.61 -2.62
C ASN A 69 2.55 -14.43 -3.03
N GLN A 70 3.58 -14.16 -2.23
CA GLN A 70 4.68 -13.27 -2.64
C GLN A 70 5.50 -13.96 -3.76
N PRO A 71 5.80 -13.27 -4.88
CA PRO A 71 6.70 -13.81 -5.89
C PRO A 71 8.07 -14.07 -5.27
N THR A 72 8.59 -15.29 -5.40
CA THR A 72 9.84 -15.71 -4.77
C THR A 72 11.09 -15.00 -5.33
N ASN A 73 10.98 -14.39 -6.52
CA ASN A 73 12.07 -13.73 -7.25
C ASN A 73 11.81 -12.22 -7.44
N MET A 74 11.37 -11.52 -6.40
CA MET A 74 11.07 -10.08 -6.45
C MET A 74 11.87 -9.31 -5.38
N LEU A 75 12.57 -8.26 -5.81
CA LEU A 75 13.20 -7.25 -4.96
C LEU A 75 12.20 -6.11 -4.70
N ILE A 76 11.92 -5.85 -3.43
CA ILE A 76 11.02 -4.78 -3.00
C ILE A 76 11.77 -3.85 -2.06
N PHE A 77 11.83 -2.57 -2.43
CA PHE A 77 12.24 -1.51 -1.51
C PHE A 77 11.00 -0.96 -0.82
N ASN A 78 10.97 -1.01 0.51
CA ASN A 78 9.90 -0.40 1.28
C ASN A 78 10.48 0.70 2.15
N PHE A 79 9.92 1.89 2.00
CA PHE A 79 10.32 3.05 2.76
C PHE A 79 9.13 3.58 3.54
N GLN A 80 9.36 3.85 4.83
CA GLN A 80 8.35 4.34 5.74
C GLN A 80 8.85 5.65 6.37
N HIS A 81 7.96 6.61 6.60
CA HIS A 81 8.30 7.87 7.29
C HIS A 81 9.47 8.66 6.65
N ILE A 82 9.53 8.69 5.31
CA ILE A 82 10.68 9.24 4.57
C ILE A 82 10.77 10.78 4.60
N ILE A 83 9.76 11.47 5.12
CA ILE A 83 9.74 12.93 5.20
C ILE A 83 9.18 13.35 6.56
N ASN A 84 10.00 14.05 7.34
CA ASN A 84 9.57 15.10 8.26
C ASN A 84 9.79 16.44 7.56
#